data_AF-A0A7Y2NEC1-F1
#
_entry.id   AF-A0A7Y2NEC1-F1
#
_cell.length_a   1.000
_cell.length_b   1.000
_cell.length_c   1.000
_cell.angle_alpha   90.00
_cell.angle_beta   90.00
_cell.angle_gamma   90.00
#
_symmetry.space_group_name_H-M   'P 1'
#
loop_
_entity.id
_entity.type
_entity.pdbx_description
1 polymer ?
#
loop_
_entity_poly.entity_id
_entity_poly.type
_entity_poly.pdbx_seq_one_letter_code
_entity_poly.pdbx_strand_id
1 'polypeptide(L)'
;FLNLLAALALAEEHGLDAERIAEIVGDTDAASFRLRAGGLDWRSLRAGTGTLLRMRSELFPGFGSCSFDEPADALADLGLLP
;
A
#
# COMPACT_ATOMS: atom_id res chain seq x y z
N PHE A 1 -2.12 -5.65 -5.37
CA PHE A 1 -1.78 -5.88 -3.94
C PHE A 1 -1.19 -4.63 -3.30
N LEU A 2 -0.27 -3.90 -3.96
CA LEU A 2 0.28 -2.65 -3.44
C LEU A 2 -0.80 -1.58 -3.18
N ASN A 3 -1.70 -1.39 -4.15
CA ASN A 3 -2.88 -0.54 -4.05
C ASN A 3 -3.80 -0.90 -2.86
N LEU A 4 -4.01 -2.19 -2.59
CA LEU A 4 -4.79 -2.66 -1.43
C LEU A 4 -4.13 -2.28 -0.10
N LEU A 5 -2.81 -2.51 0.02
CA LEU A 5 -2.05 -2.12 1.20
C LEU A 5 -2.05 -0.60 1.39
N ALA A 6 -1.89 0.15 0.30
CA ALA A 6 -1.94 1.61 0.30
C ALA A 6 -3.31 2.13 0.76
N ALA A 7 -4.39 1.57 0.23
CA ALA A 7 -5.75 1.95 0.59
C ALA A 7 -6.01 1.76 2.08
N LEU A 8 -5.62 0.61 2.64
CA LEU A 8 -5.75 0.35 4.06
C LEU A 8 -4.90 1.31 4.91
N ALA A 9 -3.65 1.57 4.51
CA ALA A 9 -2.77 2.49 5.23
C ALA A 9 -3.29 3.91 5.27
N LEU A 10 -3.82 4.38 4.14
CA LEU A 10 -4.36 5.72 4.02
C LEU A 10 -5.73 5.84 4.69
N ALA A 11 -6.53 4.77 4.68
CA ALA A 11 -7.78 4.71 5.45
C ALA A 11 -7.53 4.79 6.96
N GLU A 12 -6.54 4.05 7.46
CA GLU A 12 -6.14 4.07 8.87
C GLU A 12 -5.55 5.42 9.32
N GLU A 13 -4.78 6.07 8.45
CA GLU A 13 -4.14 7.36 8.75
C GLU A 13 -5.14 8.53 8.67
N HIS A 14 -6.05 8.53 7.68
CA HIS A 14 -6.88 9.69 7.35
C HIS A 14 -8.38 9.50 7.60
N GLY A 15 -8.83 8.31 8.03
CA GLY A 15 -10.26 8.02 8.23
C GLY A 15 -11.06 8.10 6.94
N LEU A 16 -10.52 7.55 5.84
CA LEU A 16 -11.13 7.64 4.51
C LEU A 16 -12.47 6.89 4.43
N ASP A 17 -13.38 7.42 3.61
CA ASP A 17 -14.64 6.76 3.29
C ASP A 17 -14.50 5.68 2.20
N ALA A 18 -15.58 4.94 1.96
CA ALA A 18 -15.59 3.83 1.01
C ALA A 18 -15.33 4.27 -0.45
N GLU A 19 -15.80 5.45 -0.84
CA GLU A 19 -15.58 5.99 -2.19
C GLU A 19 -14.09 6.27 -2.41
N ARG A 20 -13.46 6.95 -1.45
CA ARG A 20 -12.03 7.27 -1.54
C ARG A 20 -11.16 6.02 -1.44
N ILE A 21 -11.53 5.04 -0.62
CA ILE A 21 -10.86 3.73 -0.58
C ILE A 21 -10.96 3.04 -1.94
N ALA A 22 -12.15 3.01 -2.55
CA ALA A 22 -12.37 2.38 -3.85
C ALA A 22 -11.52 3.04 -4.95
N GLU A 23 -11.34 4.36 -4.92
CA GLU A 23 -10.44 5.05 -5.85
C GLU A 23 -8.98 4.59 -5.73
N ILE A 24 -8.47 4.44 -4.50
CA ILE A 24 -7.09 3.97 -4.28
C ILE A 24 -6.94 2.52 -4.73
N VAL A 25 -7.92 1.67 -4.42
CA VAL A 25 -7.92 0.26 -4.85
C VAL A 25 -8.00 0.16 -6.38
N GLY A 26 -8.76 1.04 -7.04
CA GLY A 26 -8.88 1.08 -8.50
C GLY A 26 -7.68 1.69 -9.22
N ASP A 27 -6.77 2.37 -8.53
CA ASP A 27 -5.60 2.99 -9.14
C ASP A 27 -4.55 1.92 -9.51
N THR A 28 -4.34 1.76 -10.82
CA THR A 28 -3.39 0.80 -11.41
C THR A 28 -2.13 1.48 -11.93
N ASP A 29 -2.04 2.81 -11.82
CA ASP A 29 -0.83 3.54 -12.19
C ASP A 29 0.19 3.46 -11.04
N ALA A 30 1.28 2.72 -11.27
CA ALA A 30 2.36 2.58 -10.32
C ALA A 30 2.97 3.93 -9.91
N ALA A 31 2.97 4.94 -10.78
CA ALA A 31 3.54 6.25 -10.49
C ALA A 31 2.72 7.05 -9.46
N SER A 32 1.46 6.66 -9.23
CA SER A 32 0.61 7.21 -8.16
C SER A 32 1.13 6.83 -6.77
N PHE A 33 1.85 5.72 -6.65
CA PHE A 33 2.34 5.17 -5.39
C PHE A 33 3.83 5.40 -5.24
N ARG A 34 4.24 6.04 -4.14
CA ARG A 34 5.65 6.30 -3.88
C ARG A 34 6.02 5.89 -2.46
N LEU A 35 6.93 4.93 -2.37
CA LEU A 35 7.62 4.61 -1.13
C LEU A 35 8.78 5.60 -0.97
N ARG A 36 8.78 6.32 0.15
CA ARG A 36 9.81 7.29 0.50
C ARG A 36 10.28 7.03 1.92
N ALA A 37 11.42 7.61 2.29
CA ALA A 37 11.85 7.62 3.68
C ALA A 37 10.68 8.13 4.56
N GLY A 38 10.27 7.31 5.52
CA GLY A 38 9.22 7.64 6.48
C GLY A 38 7.77 7.35 6.07
N GLY A 39 7.50 6.66 4.95
CA GLY A 39 6.13 6.27 4.63
C GLY A 39 5.82 5.92 3.18
N LEU A 40 4.52 5.79 2.93
CA LEU A 40 3.91 5.51 1.63
C LEU A 40 3.02 6.68 1.23
N ASP A 41 3.24 7.21 0.03
CA ASP A 41 2.44 8.27 -0.54
C ASP A 41 1.52 7.72 -1.65
N TRP A 42 0.28 8.20 -1.70
CA TRP A 42 -0.58 8.11 -2.87
C TRP A 42 -1.11 9.49 -3.21
N ARG A 43 -0.72 10.01 -4.38
CA ARG A 43 -1.00 11.40 -4.81
C ARG A 43 -0.58 12.42 -3.73
N SER A 44 -1.55 13.08 -3.09
CA SER A 44 -1.34 14.08 -2.03
C SER A 44 -1.48 13.52 -0.62
N LEU A 45 -1.90 12.27 -0.46
CA LEU A 45 -2.06 11.62 0.83
C LEU A 45 -0.81 10.79 1.17
N ARG A 46 -0.52 10.70 2.47
CA ARG A 46 0.64 9.97 2.98
C ARG A 46 0.26 9.18 4.23
N ALA A 47 0.69 7.92 4.29
CA ALA A 47 0.67 7.10 5.50
C ALA A 47 2.10 7.00 6.06
N GLY A 48 2.26 7.33 7.34
CA GLY A 48 3.57 7.33 7.99
C GLY A 48 4.06 5.94 8.39
N THR A 49 5.34 5.82 8.70
CA THR A 49 5.92 4.55 9.20
C THR A 49 5.22 4.01 10.46
N GLY A 50 4.70 4.88 11.34
CA GLY A 50 3.95 4.44 12.52
C GLY A 50 2.70 3.65 12.14
N THR A 51 1.91 4.16 11.19
CA THR A 51 0.73 3.47 10.66
C THR A 51 1.11 2.18 9.96
N LEU A 52 2.16 2.18 9.12
CA LEU A 52 2.63 0.98 8.44
C LEU A 52 3.09 -0.12 9.41
N LEU A 53 3.77 0.26 10.51
CA LEU A 53 4.18 -0.68 11.55
C LEU A 53 2.98 -1.30 12.27
N ARG A 54 2.01 -0.47 12.69
CA ARG A 54 0.78 -0.93 13.34
C ARG A 54 -0.02 -1.85 12.42
N MET A 55 -0.16 -1.50 11.15
CA MET A 55 -0.85 -2.35 10.18
C MET A 55 -0.21 -3.72 10.07
N ARG A 56 1.12 -3.79 9.96
CA ARG A 56 1.85 -5.05 9.87
C ARG A 56 1.62 -5.95 11.09
N SER A 57 1.48 -5.38 12.28
CA SER A 57 1.30 -6.16 13.51
C SER A 57 -0.16 -6.52 13.80
N GLU A 58 -1.13 -5.69 13.40
CA GLU A 58 -2.50 -5.78 13.94
C GLU A 58 -3.61 -5.88 12.89
N LEU A 59 -3.43 -5.34 11.68
CA LEU A 59 -4.54 -5.14 10.72
C LEU A 59 -4.33 -5.90 9.40
N PHE A 60 -3.11 -5.94 8.92
CA PHE A 60 -2.73 -6.54 7.64
C PHE A 60 -1.38 -7.24 7.77
N PRO A 61 -1.34 -8.40 8.44
CA PRO A 61 -0.11 -9.17 8.60
C PRO A 61 0.42 -9.70 7.27
N GLY A 62 -0.44 -9.82 6.25
CA GLY A 62 -0.10 -10.21 4.89
C GLY A 62 -1.35 -10.38 4.03
N PHE A 63 -1.14 -10.76 2.77
CA PHE A 63 -2.20 -11.20 1.88
C PHE A 63 -1.86 -12.60 1.36
N GLY A 64 -2.90 -13.39 1.04
CA GLY A 64 -2.71 -14.67 0.39
C GLY A 64 -2.57 -14.50 -1.11
N SER A 65 -1.56 -15.11 -1.70
CA SER A 65 -1.42 -15.34 -3.13
C SER A 65 -1.19 -16.83 -3.41
N CYS A 66 -1.57 -17.30 -4.59
CA CYS A 66 -1.34 -18.70 -4.99
C CYS A 66 0.14 -18.98 -5.27
N SER A 67 0.92 -17.95 -5.57
CA SER A 67 2.37 -17.98 -5.74
C SER A 67 3.00 -16.87 -4.92
N PHE A 68 4.10 -17.16 -4.25
CA PHE A 68 4.91 -16.14 -3.59
C PHE A 68 5.73 -15.32 -4.59
N ASP A 69 6.20 -15.96 -5.67
CA ASP A 69 7.13 -15.35 -6.63
C ASP A 69 6.45 -14.22 -7.41
N GLU A 70 5.20 -14.42 -7.85
CA GLU A 70 4.45 -13.42 -8.64
C GLU A 70 4.40 -12.01 -7.98
N PRO A 71 3.95 -11.85 -6.72
CA PRO A 71 3.96 -10.52 -6.09
C PRO A 71 5.36 -10.02 -5.74
N ALA A 72 6.33 -10.91 -5.48
CA ALA A 72 7.71 -10.51 -5.20
C ALA A 72 8.39 -9.95 -6.46
N ASP A 73 8.27 -10.65 -7.58
CA ASP A 73 8.78 -10.23 -8.89
C ASP A 73 8.15 -8.90 -9.31
N ALA A 74 6.83 -8.74 -9.15
CA ALA A 74 6.14 -7.50 -9.44
C ALA A 74 6.66 -6.32 -8.58
N LEU A 75 7.06 -6.55 -7.33
CA LEU A 75 7.68 -5.52 -6.49
C LEU A 75 9.12 -5.21 -6.91
N ALA A 76 9.88 -6.21 -7.35
CA ALA A 76 11.22 -6.03 -7.89
C ALA A 76 11.19 -5.21 -9.19
N ASP A 77 10.23 -5.49 -10.09
CA ASP A 77 9.99 -4.71 -11.32
C ASP A 77 9.65 -3.24 -11.03
N LEU A 78 9.00 -2.98 -9.88
CA LEU A 78 8.72 -1.64 -9.38
C LEU A 78 9.91 -0.97 -8.66
N GLY A 79 11.04 -1.67 -8.51
CA GLY A 79 12.22 -1.21 -7.78
C GLY A 79 12.01 -1.10 -6.26
N LEU A 80 11.04 -1.83 -5.72
CA LEU A 80 10.69 -1.83 -4.30
C LEU A 80 11.34 -2.98 -3.52
N LEU A 81 11.88 -3.98 -4.23
CA LEU A 81 12.69 -5.05 -3.70
C LEU A 81 14.05 -5.09 -4.44
N PRO A 82 15.13 -5.52 -3.76
CA PRO A 82 16.46 -5.63 -4.35
C PRO A 82 16.60 -6.79 -5.34
#